data_AF-A0A8K0J0N5-F1
#
_entry.id   AF-A0A8K0J0N5-F1
#
_cell.length_a   1.000
_cell.length_b   1.000
_cell.length_c   1.000
_cell.angle_alpha   90.00
_cell.angle_beta   90.00
_cell.angle_gamma   90.00
#
_symmetry.space_group_name_H-M   'P 1'
#
loop_
_entity.id
_entity.type
_entity.pdbx_description
1 polymer ?
#
loop_
_entity_poly.entity_id
_entity_poly.type
_entity_poly.pdbx_seq_one_letter_code
_entity_poly.pdbx_strand_id
1 'polypeptide(L)'
;MYSRRPAASRDCRYVQDRLSLERDEVLALWDQGARIYVCGGRPVGMAVEDVLVDMVKEAGRRKNGQEPTAEAARAWFDRQRKERYLVDVFD
;
A
#
# COMPACT_ATOMS: atom_id res chain seq x y z
N MET A 1 8.76 13.32 -1.32
CA MET A 1 8.61 12.82 -2.70
C MET A 1 8.27 13.98 -3.61
N TYR A 2 8.82 14.03 -4.83
CA TYR A 2 8.65 15.18 -5.72
C TYR A 2 8.31 14.76 -7.16
N SER A 3 7.02 14.82 -7.52
CA SER A 3 6.51 14.39 -8.84
C SER A 3 7.08 15.13 -10.05
N ARG A 4 7.61 16.34 -9.82
CA ARG A 4 8.26 17.19 -10.83
C ARG A 4 9.79 17.22 -10.72
N ARG A 5 10.39 16.55 -9.71
CA ARG A 5 11.84 16.43 -9.50
C ARG A 5 12.21 15.10 -8.82
N PRO A 6 12.01 13.95 -9.48
CA PRO A 6 12.19 12.62 -8.87
C PRO A 6 13.62 12.35 -8.39
N ALA A 7 14.64 12.93 -9.05
CA ALA A 7 16.05 12.83 -8.63
C ALA A 7 16.30 13.37 -7.21
N ALA A 8 15.46 14.28 -6.71
CA ALA A 8 15.52 14.78 -5.34
C ALA A 8 14.73 13.91 -4.33
N SER A 9 14.19 12.77 -4.77
CA SER A 9 13.38 11.87 -3.94
C SER A 9 13.64 10.38 -4.23
N ARG A 10 14.92 9.98 -4.30
CA ARG A 10 15.35 8.59 -4.58
C ARG A 10 14.72 8.02 -5.86
N ASP A 11 14.54 8.88 -6.87
CA ASP A 11 13.83 8.60 -8.12
C ASP A 11 12.35 8.19 -7.98
N CYS A 12 11.79 8.28 -6.78
CA CYS A 12 10.37 8.03 -6.55
C CYS A 12 9.56 9.27 -6.98
N ARG A 13 8.69 9.11 -7.98
CA ARG A 13 7.93 10.21 -8.60
C ARG A 13 6.54 10.37 -7.97
N TYR A 14 5.86 9.28 -7.66
CA TYR A 14 4.48 9.26 -7.14
C TYR A 14 4.34 8.39 -5.91
N VAL A 15 3.41 8.69 -5.01
CA VAL A 15 3.34 8.13 -3.64
C VAL A 15 3.50 6.61 -3.59
N GLN A 16 2.92 5.90 -4.55
CA GLN A 16 3.05 4.45 -4.71
C GLN A 16 4.50 3.97 -4.89
N ASP A 17 5.38 4.74 -5.55
CA ASP A 17 6.78 4.40 -5.78
C ASP A 17 7.56 4.38 -4.45
N ARG A 18 7.25 5.35 -3.55
CA ARG A 18 7.89 5.43 -2.23
C ARG A 18 7.36 4.34 -1.32
N LEU A 19 6.05 4.11 -1.37
CA LEU A 19 5.39 3.07 -0.60
C LEU A 19 5.96 1.68 -0.96
N SER A 20 6.18 1.41 -2.24
CA SER A 20 6.83 0.18 -2.72
C SER A 20 8.31 0.08 -2.30
N LEU A 21 9.05 1.19 -2.32
CA LEU A 21 10.44 1.24 -1.88
C LEU A 21 10.59 0.98 -0.37
N GLU A 22 9.63 1.44 0.44
CA GLU A 22 9.63 1.29 1.90
C GLU A 22 8.73 0.15 2.40
N ARG A 23 8.37 -0.77 1.50
CA ARG A 23 7.39 -1.83 1.78
C ARG A 23 7.68 -2.67 3.01
N ASP A 24 8.95 -2.96 3.30
CA ASP A 24 9.32 -3.77 4.47
C ASP A 24 9.01 -3.05 5.79
N GLU A 25 9.24 -1.73 5.84
CA GLU A 25 8.92 -0.90 7.02
C GLU A 25 7.40 -0.74 7.17
N VAL A 26 6.69 -0.52 6.06
CA VAL A 26 5.23 -0.46 6.04
C VAL A 26 4.61 -1.77 6.52
N LEU A 27 5.13 -2.91 6.06
CA LEU A 27 4.70 -4.24 6.53
C LEU A 27 5.00 -4.46 8.01
N ALA A 28 6.15 -4.02 8.51
CA ALA A 28 6.49 -4.12 9.93
C ALA A 28 5.56 -3.28 10.81
N LEU A 29 5.21 -2.06 10.40
CA LEU A 29 4.23 -1.21 11.08
C LEU A 29 2.82 -1.81 10.99
N TRP A 30 2.49 -2.39 9.84
CA TRP A 30 1.22 -3.07 9.65
C TRP A 30 1.05 -4.26 10.59
N ASP A 31 2.09 -5.07 10.77
CA ASP A 31 2.09 -6.19 11.72
C ASP A 31 1.92 -5.73 13.18
N GLN A 32 2.33 -4.49 13.50
CA GLN A 32 2.16 -3.89 14.82
C GLN A 32 0.79 -3.23 15.05
N GLY A 33 -0.14 -3.32 14.09
CA GLY A 33 -1.47 -2.73 14.26
C GLY A 33 -1.62 -1.29 13.76
N ALA A 34 -0.66 -0.75 12.98
CA ALA A 34 -0.75 0.60 12.42
C ALA A 34 -2.00 0.84 11.55
N ARG A 35 -2.45 2.10 11.47
CA ARG A 35 -3.55 2.52 10.59
C ARG A 35 -2.98 3.30 9.42
N ILE A 36 -3.54 3.08 8.23
CA ILE A 36 -3.16 3.78 7.00
C ILE A 36 -4.26 4.80 6.68
N TYR A 37 -3.83 6.02 6.35
CA TYR A 37 -4.70 7.13 5.97
C TYR A 37 -4.28 7.63 4.58
N VAL A 38 -5.22 7.65 3.64
CA VAL A 38 -4.97 8.12 2.27
C VAL A 38 -5.95 9.23 1.94
N CYS A 39 -5.45 10.42 1.63
CA CYS A 39 -6.24 11.57 1.21
C CYS A 39 -5.72 12.05 -0.15
N GLY A 40 -6.61 12.25 -1.13
CA GLY A 40 -6.22 12.70 -2.47
C GLY A 40 -7.19 12.32 -3.58
N GLY A 41 -6.80 12.54 -4.84
CA GLY A 41 -7.65 12.20 -5.98
C GLY A 41 -7.82 10.68 -6.16
N ARG A 42 -8.89 10.27 -6.85
CA ARG A 42 -9.24 8.86 -7.08
C ARG A 42 -8.08 7.99 -7.62
N PRO A 43 -7.24 8.49 -8.56
CA PRO A 43 -6.08 7.74 -9.04
C PRO A 43 -5.05 7.41 -7.95
N VAL A 44 -4.90 8.28 -6.95
CA VAL A 44 -3.97 8.07 -5.82
C VAL A 44 -4.46 6.93 -4.94
N GLY A 45 -5.76 6.91 -4.64
CA GLY A 45 -6.37 5.84 -3.84
C GLY A 45 -6.20 4.47 -4.48
N MET A 46 -6.40 4.37 -5.80
CA MET A 46 -6.20 3.12 -6.55
C MET A 46 -4.74 2.68 -6.57
N ALA A 47 -3.81 3.58 -6.83
CA ALA A 47 -2.38 3.25 -6.88
C ALA A 47 -1.83 2.77 -5.53
N VAL A 48 -2.31 3.34 -4.42
CA VAL A 48 -1.94 2.90 -3.07
C VAL A 48 -2.54 1.52 -2.76
N GLU A 49 -3.78 1.28 -3.18
CA GLU A 49 -4.45 -0.02 -3.01
C GLU A 49 -3.71 -1.15 -3.72
N ASP A 50 -3.27 -0.93 -4.97
CA ASP A 50 -2.52 -1.93 -5.73
C ASP A 50 -1.21 -2.31 -5.02
N VAL A 51 -0.46 -1.31 -4.52
CA VAL A 51 0.77 -1.56 -3.77
C VAL A 51 0.50 -2.33 -2.47
N LEU A 52 -0.59 -2.04 -1.76
CA LEU A 52 -0.94 -2.74 -0.53
C LEU A 52 -1.35 -4.20 -0.80
N VAL A 53 -2.06 -4.46 -1.90
CA VAL A 53 -2.37 -5.83 -2.35
C VAL A 53 -1.08 -6.61 -2.61
N ASP A 54 -0.11 -6.01 -3.30
CA ASP A 54 1.20 -6.64 -3.55
C ASP A 54 1.95 -6.93 -2.25
N MET A 55 1.94 -5.99 -1.28
CA MET A 55 2.53 -6.20 0.04
C MET A 55 1.90 -7.37 0.79
N VAL A 56 0.58 -7.55 0.73
CA VAL A 56 -0.12 -8.68 1.37
C VAL A 56 0.28 -10.00 0.76
N LYS A 57 0.42 -10.05 -0.57
CA LYS A 57 0.87 -11.24 -1.29
C LYS A 57 2.28 -11.63 -0.89
N GLU A 58 3.19 -10.65 -0.84
CA GLU A 58 4.57 -10.83 -0.39
C GLU A 58 4.64 -11.28 1.08
N ALA A 59 3.86 -10.66 1.97
CA ALA A 59 3.81 -11.01 3.37
C ALA A 59 3.28 -12.44 3.60
N GLY A 60 2.24 -12.86 2.85
CA GLY A 60 1.79 -14.25 2.83
C GLY A 60 2.92 -15.19 2.47
N ARG A 61 3.51 -14.98 1.28
CA ARG A 61 4.64 -15.78 0.79
C ARG A 61 5.76 -15.91 1.82
N ARG A 62 6.12 -14.82 2.51
CA ARG A 62 7.17 -14.80 3.54
C ARG A 62 6.77 -15.52 4.83
N LYS A 63 5.51 -15.40 5.29
CA LYS A 63 5.07 -15.93 6.59
C LYS A 63 4.66 -17.40 6.56
N ASN A 64 3.99 -17.83 5.50
CA ASN A 64 3.38 -19.16 5.42
C ASN A 64 3.76 -19.93 4.15
N GLY A 65 4.67 -19.39 3.33
CA GLY A 65 5.09 -20.01 2.07
C GLY A 65 4.01 -20.00 0.98
N GLN A 66 2.86 -19.37 1.23
CA GLN A 66 1.74 -19.30 0.30
C GLN A 66 1.57 -17.87 -0.16
N GLU A 67 1.59 -17.66 -1.48
CA GLU A 67 1.20 -16.39 -2.06
C GLU A 67 -0.32 -16.40 -2.31
N PRO A 68 -1.11 -15.58 -1.60
CA PRO A 68 -2.52 -15.44 -1.90
C PRO A 68 -2.75 -15.01 -3.36
N THR A 69 -3.85 -15.48 -3.96
CA THR A 69 -4.29 -14.94 -5.25
C THR A 69 -4.57 -13.44 -5.13
N ALA A 70 -4.49 -12.71 -6.26
CA ALA A 70 -4.80 -11.28 -6.26
C ALA A 70 -6.20 -11.00 -5.69
N GLU A 71 -7.18 -11.84 -6.01
CA GLU A 71 -8.55 -11.75 -5.49
C GLU A 71 -8.62 -11.98 -3.98
N ALA A 72 -7.89 -12.97 -3.46
CA ALA A 72 -7.85 -13.25 -2.03
C ALA A 72 -7.15 -12.11 -1.25
N ALA A 73 -6.06 -11.56 -1.80
CA ALA A 73 -5.38 -10.41 -1.24
C ALA A 73 -6.26 -9.15 -1.26
N ARG A 74 -6.99 -8.91 -2.35
CA ARG A 74 -7.98 -7.82 -2.47
C ARG A 74 -9.11 -7.98 -1.45
N ALA A 75 -9.69 -9.17 -1.34
CA ALA A 75 -10.76 -9.46 -0.39
C ALA A 75 -10.30 -9.33 1.07
N TRP A 76 -9.05 -9.72 1.36
CA TRP A 76 -8.45 -9.49 2.67
C TRP A 76 -8.30 -7.98 2.93
N PHE A 77 -7.81 -7.23 1.95
CA PHE A 77 -7.62 -5.79 2.06
C PHE A 77 -8.94 -5.03 2.28
N ASP A 78 -10.00 -5.43 1.57
CA ASP A 78 -11.35 -4.88 1.72
C ASP A 78 -11.93 -5.07 3.13
N ARG A 79 -11.58 -6.16 3.81
CA ARG A 79 -11.94 -6.35 5.23
C ARG A 79 -11.19 -5.37 6.12
N GLN A 80 -9.91 -5.14 5.86
CA GLN A 80 -9.07 -4.21 6.62
C GLN A 80 -9.46 -2.74 6.40
N ARG A 81 -10.07 -2.41 5.25
CA ARG A 81 -10.66 -1.10 4.94
C ARG A 81 -11.65 -0.59 5.99
N LYS A 82 -12.35 -1.49 6.69
CA LYS A 82 -13.33 -1.10 7.71
C LYS A 82 -12.72 -0.74 9.06
N GLU A 83 -11.48 -1.17 9.32
CA GLU A 83 -10.87 -1.09 10.66
C GLU A 83 -9.57 -0.27 10.67
N ARG A 84 -8.78 -0.31 9.59
CA ARG A 84 -7.39 0.15 9.58
C ARG A 84 -6.96 0.93 8.33
N TYR A 85 -7.83 1.10 7.34
CA TYR A 85 -7.51 1.84 6.11
C TYR A 85 -8.62 2.85 5.78
N LEU A 86 -8.36 4.12 6.09
CA LEU A 86 -9.28 5.23 5.81
C LEU A 86 -8.85 5.92 4.52
N VAL A 87 -9.80 6.08 3.59
CA VAL A 87 -9.57 6.84 2.36
C VAL A 87 -10.56 7.98 2.27
N ASP A 88 -10.05 9.18 2.08
CA ASP A 88 -10.83 10.38 1.80
C ASP A 88 -10.47 10.88 0.39
N VAL A 89 -11.29 10.48 -0.58
CA VAL A 89 -11.07 10.77 -2.00
C VAL A 89 -12.00 11.87 -2.46
N PHE A 90 -11.43 12.95 -2.99
CA PHE A 90 -12.17 14.04 -3.61
C PHE A 90 -12.14 13.91 -5.15
N ASP A 91 -13.25 14.27 -5.80
CA ASP A 91 -13.35 14.41 -7.26
C ASP A 91 -12.76 15.73 -7.75
#